data_AF-A0A961DG90-F1
#
_entry.id   AF-A0A961DG90-F1
#
_cell.length_a   1.000
_cell.length_b   1.000
_cell.length_c   1.000
_cell.angle_alpha   90.00
_cell.angle_beta   90.00
_cell.angle_gamma   90.00
#
_symmetry.space_group_name_H-M   'P 1'
#
loop_
_entity.id
_entity.type
_entity.pdbx_description
1 polymer ?
#
loop_
_entity_poly.entity_id
_entity_poly.type
_entity_poly.pdbx_seq_one_letter_code
_entity_poly.pdbx_strand_id
1 'polypeptide(L)'
;VAGIAVAVNLFPMGMASTTHTLVTLHLPVLLWFVVGFAYVGGEVRLSTRRMDFLRFSGEWAIYYALIALGGAVLMGLTMLVLTPFGGAAGNIVLDWVLPSGIAGAVIVAAWLVEAKKSVIENLAPVLTAIFTPLFAIMLVVAAVAWAVAGVWQNFDRELLIGFDALLLVVVALVVYGISARDSAAGHNAMDVIRMLAVAAAIILDVLVLVSMFSRIGEYGFTANRVAALGLNLILLVNLAVTLWFLARLVAGTSPAIRLERWQTGYLPVFAAWVLVVVLALPPIFGFA
;
A
#
# COMPACT_ATOMS: atom_id res chain seq x y z
N VAL A 1 12.50 -0.59 16.94
CA VAL A 1 11.79 -1.89 17.05
C VAL A 1 11.40 -2.20 18.48
N ALA A 2 12.36 -2.36 19.42
CA ALA A 2 12.06 -2.71 20.82
C ALA A 2 11.02 -1.79 21.49
N GLY A 3 11.14 -0.47 21.34
CA GLY A 3 10.16 0.47 21.92
C GLY A 3 8.73 0.30 21.37
N ILE A 4 8.58 0.03 20.07
CA ILE A 4 7.26 -0.21 19.45
C ILE A 4 6.68 -1.53 19.97
N ALA A 5 7.50 -2.57 20.06
CA ALA A 5 7.08 -3.87 20.59
C ALA A 5 6.62 -3.74 22.05
N VAL A 6 7.39 -3.06 22.90
CA VAL A 6 7.01 -2.81 24.30
C VAL A 6 5.71 -2.01 24.38
N ALA A 7 5.59 -0.91 23.64
CA ALA A 7 4.38 -0.07 23.68
C ALA A 7 3.11 -0.86 23.30
N VAL A 8 3.14 -1.56 22.17
CA VAL A 8 1.97 -2.32 21.68
C VAL A 8 1.58 -3.45 22.63
N ASN A 9 2.55 -4.13 23.25
CA ASN A 9 2.28 -5.22 24.21
C ASN A 9 1.83 -4.73 25.59
N LEU A 10 2.08 -3.46 25.93
CA LEU A 10 1.62 -2.86 27.20
C LEU A 10 0.21 -2.26 27.10
N PHE A 11 -0.30 -2.02 25.89
CA PHE A 11 -1.64 -1.46 25.72
C PHE A 11 -2.72 -2.45 26.17
N PRO A 12 -3.65 -2.06 27.06
CA PRO A 12 -4.71 -2.94 27.55
C PRO A 12 -5.87 -3.04 26.54
N MET A 13 -5.58 -3.45 25.31
CA MET A 13 -6.57 -3.61 24.25
C MET A 13 -7.29 -4.96 24.37
N GLY A 14 -8.62 -4.95 24.31
CA GLY A 14 -9.39 -6.19 24.15
C GLY A 14 -9.20 -6.78 22.76
N MET A 15 -9.17 -8.11 22.62
CA MET A 15 -8.99 -8.76 21.30
C MET A 15 -10.09 -8.39 20.28
N ALA A 16 -11.29 -8.06 20.76
CA ALA A 16 -12.42 -7.61 19.94
C ALA A 16 -12.49 -6.08 19.75
N SER A 17 -11.55 -5.32 20.31
CA SER A 17 -11.53 -3.86 20.19
C SER A 17 -11.16 -3.42 18.77
N THR A 18 -11.71 -2.29 18.34
CA THR A 18 -11.42 -1.71 17.03
C THR A 18 -9.96 -1.26 16.95
N THR A 19 -9.43 -0.69 18.03
CA THR A 19 -8.02 -0.30 18.15
C THR A 19 -7.07 -1.50 18.04
N HIS A 20 -7.41 -2.68 18.58
CA HIS A 20 -6.62 -3.90 18.37
C HIS A 20 -6.54 -4.30 16.88
N THR A 21 -7.67 -4.28 16.17
CA THR A 21 -7.68 -4.53 14.71
C THR A 21 -6.85 -3.51 13.95
N LEU A 22 -6.97 -2.22 14.28
CA LEU A 22 -6.19 -1.16 13.64
C LEU A 22 -4.70 -1.35 13.86
N VAL A 23 -4.26 -1.59 15.09
CA VAL A 23 -2.85 -1.83 15.41
C VAL A 23 -2.34 -3.06 14.66
N THR A 24 -3.12 -4.15 14.63
CA THR A 24 -2.74 -5.40 13.92
C THR A 24 -2.51 -5.16 12.43
N LEU A 25 -3.37 -4.39 11.77
CA LEU A 25 -3.25 -4.09 10.34
C LEU A 25 -2.11 -3.11 10.02
N HIS A 26 -1.85 -2.13 10.89
CA HIS A 26 -0.90 -1.05 10.63
C HIS A 26 0.51 -1.33 11.15
N LEU A 27 0.67 -2.21 12.14
CA LEU A 27 1.96 -2.53 12.73
C LEU A 27 2.96 -3.13 11.72
N PRO A 28 2.59 -4.07 10.83
CA PRO A 28 3.51 -4.55 9.80
C PRO A 28 4.00 -3.42 8.89
N VAL A 29 3.12 -2.49 8.51
CA VAL A 29 3.46 -1.31 7.70
C VAL A 29 4.42 -0.38 8.44
N LEU A 30 4.19 -0.15 9.74
CA LEU A 30 5.08 0.65 10.58
C LEU A 30 6.47 0.02 10.68
N LEU A 31 6.53 -1.27 10.95
CA LEU A 31 7.80 -2.01 11.04
C LEU A 31 8.53 -2.03 9.70
N TRP A 32 7.81 -2.08 8.58
CA TRP A 32 8.39 -1.95 7.25
C TRP A 32 9.08 -0.59 7.05
N PHE A 33 8.47 0.51 7.51
CA PHE A 33 9.13 1.82 7.50
C PHE A 33 10.36 1.88 8.41
N VAL A 34 10.38 1.16 9.54
CA VAL A 34 11.57 1.04 10.39
C VAL A 34 12.69 0.29 9.66
N VAL A 35 12.37 -0.79 8.96
CA VAL A 35 13.31 -1.51 8.08
C VAL A 35 13.82 -0.57 6.97
N GLY A 36 12.95 0.22 6.36
CA GLY A 36 13.33 1.19 5.33
C GLY A 36 14.26 2.29 5.84
N PHE A 37 14.04 2.79 7.05
CA PHE A 37 14.95 3.73 7.68
C PHE A 37 16.35 3.13 7.88
N ALA A 38 16.42 1.87 8.31
CA ALA A 38 17.68 1.14 8.44
C ALA A 38 18.33 0.88 7.07
N TYR A 39 17.54 0.51 6.04
CA TYR A 39 18.01 0.27 4.67
C TYR A 39 18.67 1.51 4.05
N VAL A 40 18.12 2.69 4.30
CA VAL A 40 18.66 3.96 3.77
C VAL A 40 19.93 4.41 4.51
N GLY A 41 20.30 3.79 5.65
CA GLY A 41 21.63 3.93 6.24
C GLY A 41 22.03 5.34 6.67
N GLY A 42 21.07 6.20 7.03
CA GLY A 42 21.30 7.61 7.41
C GLY A 42 21.19 8.62 6.26
N GLU A 43 21.12 8.15 5.00
CA GLU A 43 20.96 9.00 3.82
C GLU A 43 19.50 9.38 3.52
N VAL A 44 18.67 9.55 4.57
CA VAL A 44 17.20 9.69 4.48
C VAL A 44 16.73 10.91 3.68
N ARG A 45 17.60 11.90 3.49
CA ARG A 45 17.30 13.10 2.71
C ARG A 45 17.45 12.87 1.19
N LEU A 46 18.16 11.84 0.76
CA LEU A 46 18.37 11.55 -0.66
C LEU A 46 17.13 10.89 -1.27
N SER A 47 16.64 11.46 -2.38
CA SER A 47 15.52 10.91 -3.16
C SER A 47 15.86 9.52 -3.70
N THR A 48 17.08 9.36 -4.22
CA THR A 48 17.57 8.12 -4.84
C THR A 48 17.53 6.95 -3.87
N ARG A 49 18.06 7.11 -2.65
CA ARG A 49 18.03 6.06 -1.63
C ARG A 49 16.62 5.67 -1.19
N ARG A 50 15.71 6.64 -1.11
CA ARG A 50 14.30 6.38 -0.82
C ARG A 50 13.62 5.65 -1.98
N MET A 51 13.97 5.99 -3.21
CA MET A 51 13.51 5.27 -4.40
C MET A 51 14.06 3.83 -4.44
N ASP A 52 15.33 3.62 -4.06
CA ASP A 52 15.91 2.27 -3.97
C ASP A 52 15.18 1.40 -2.94
N PHE A 53 14.79 1.98 -1.80
CA PHE A 53 13.97 1.28 -0.82
C PHE A 53 12.57 0.95 -1.36
N LEU A 54 11.93 1.87 -2.10
CA LEU A 54 10.65 1.60 -2.74
C LEU A 54 10.75 0.47 -3.77
N ARG A 55 11.76 0.50 -4.64
CA ARG A 55 12.04 -0.56 -5.62
C ARG A 55 12.24 -1.90 -4.94
N PHE A 56 13.09 -1.94 -3.92
CA PHE A 56 13.30 -3.12 -3.09
C PHE A 56 11.97 -3.63 -2.52
N SER A 57 11.14 -2.74 -1.96
CA SER A 57 9.85 -3.11 -1.37
C SER A 57 8.87 -3.70 -2.39
N GLY A 58 8.80 -3.12 -3.58
CA GLY A 58 7.93 -3.61 -4.65
C GLY A 58 8.36 -4.97 -5.18
N GLU A 59 9.64 -5.14 -5.46
CA GLU A 59 10.18 -6.43 -5.92
C GLU A 59 10.08 -7.50 -4.82
N TRP A 60 10.36 -7.14 -3.57
CA TRP A 60 10.18 -8.01 -2.42
C TRP A 60 8.73 -8.50 -2.31
N ALA A 61 7.76 -7.59 -2.40
CA ALA A 61 6.34 -7.93 -2.35
C ALA A 61 5.92 -8.86 -3.51
N ILE A 62 6.44 -8.61 -4.72
CA ILE A 62 6.17 -9.46 -5.89
C ILE A 62 6.76 -10.87 -5.68
N TYR A 63 8.03 -10.98 -5.28
CA TYR A 63 8.64 -12.28 -5.02
C TYR A 63 7.97 -13.01 -3.87
N TYR A 64 7.63 -12.31 -2.79
CA TYR A 64 6.90 -12.88 -1.68
C TYR A 64 5.54 -13.45 -2.14
N ALA A 65 4.79 -12.70 -2.96
CA ALA A 65 3.53 -13.17 -3.53
C ALA A 65 3.71 -14.41 -4.41
N LEU A 66 4.73 -14.44 -5.27
CA LEU A 66 5.03 -15.60 -6.12
C LEU A 66 5.43 -16.84 -5.30
N ILE A 67 6.25 -16.67 -4.27
CA ILE A 67 6.64 -17.74 -3.34
C ILE A 67 5.41 -18.22 -2.57
N ALA A 68 4.55 -17.32 -2.09
CA ALA A 68 3.34 -17.68 -1.36
C ALA A 68 2.34 -18.45 -2.24
N LEU A 69 2.13 -18.04 -3.49
CA LEU A 69 1.29 -18.76 -4.45
C LEU A 69 1.85 -20.16 -4.76
N GLY A 70 3.17 -20.25 -5.04
CA GLY A 70 3.82 -21.54 -5.25
C GLY A 70 3.77 -22.43 -4.01
N GLY A 71 3.97 -21.86 -2.83
CA GLY A 71 3.87 -22.53 -1.53
C GLY A 71 2.45 -23.03 -1.25
N ALA A 72 1.42 -22.25 -1.56
CA ALA A 72 0.02 -22.66 -1.42
C ALA A 72 -0.32 -23.84 -2.32
N VAL A 73 0.13 -23.83 -3.58
CA VAL A 73 -0.02 -24.97 -4.50
C VAL A 73 0.72 -26.20 -3.97
N LEU A 74 1.98 -26.05 -3.55
CA LEU A 74 2.78 -27.13 -2.98
C LEU A 74 2.11 -27.71 -1.73
N MET A 75 1.59 -26.88 -0.84
CA MET A 75 0.87 -27.31 0.36
C MET A 75 -0.41 -28.07 0.00
N GLY A 76 -1.21 -27.55 -0.95
CA GLY A 76 -2.44 -28.21 -1.40
C GLY A 76 -2.16 -29.60 -1.99
N LEU A 77 -1.14 -29.73 -2.83
CA LEU A 77 -0.71 -31.02 -3.37
C LEU A 77 -0.17 -31.95 -2.27
N THR A 78 0.58 -31.41 -1.31
CA THR A 78 1.07 -32.17 -0.15
C THR A 78 -0.08 -32.74 0.66
N MET A 79 -1.09 -31.92 0.98
CA MET A 79 -2.29 -32.37 1.68
C MET A 79 -3.05 -33.44 0.90
N LEU A 80 -3.20 -33.27 -0.42
CA LEU A 80 -3.85 -34.24 -1.29
C LEU A 80 -3.13 -35.60 -1.26
N VAL A 81 -1.81 -35.62 -1.44
CA VAL A 81 -1.00 -36.84 -1.41
C VAL A 81 -1.02 -37.51 -0.04
N LEU A 82 -1.11 -36.73 1.03
CA LEU A 82 -1.13 -37.25 2.41
C LEU A 82 -2.53 -37.67 2.89
N THR A 83 -3.57 -37.49 2.10
CA THR A 83 -4.96 -37.88 2.45
C THR A 83 -5.08 -39.29 3.04
N PRO A 84 -4.42 -40.34 2.50
CA PRO A 84 -4.53 -41.70 3.06
C PRO A 84 -3.99 -41.85 4.50
N PHE A 85 -3.12 -40.94 4.95
CA PHE A 85 -2.54 -40.95 6.30
C PHE A 85 -3.40 -40.22 7.34
N GLY A 86 -4.56 -39.69 6.93
CA GLY A 86 -5.52 -39.04 7.82
C GLY A 86 -5.15 -37.62 8.25
N GLY A 87 -5.95 -37.04 9.15
CA GLY A 87 -5.87 -35.61 9.52
C GLY A 87 -4.59 -35.16 10.23
N ALA A 88 -3.86 -36.08 10.87
CA ALA A 88 -2.61 -35.73 11.57
C ALA A 88 -1.55 -35.13 10.62
N ALA A 89 -1.47 -35.64 9.40
CA ALA A 89 -0.57 -35.11 8.37
C ALA A 89 -0.97 -33.69 7.92
N GLY A 90 -2.27 -33.42 7.81
CA GLY A 90 -2.80 -32.09 7.52
C GLY A 90 -2.46 -31.06 8.60
N ASN A 91 -2.56 -31.46 9.87
CA ASN A 91 -2.21 -30.59 11.00
C ASN A 91 -0.73 -30.21 10.99
N ILE A 92 0.18 -31.14 10.66
CA ILE A 92 1.62 -30.81 10.52
C ILE A 92 1.83 -29.74 9.46
N VAL A 93 1.13 -29.83 8.32
CA VAL A 93 1.25 -28.84 7.24
C VAL A 93 0.73 -27.47 7.69
N LEU A 94 -0.40 -27.41 8.38
CA LEU A 94 -0.99 -26.15 8.83
C LEU A 94 -0.27 -25.51 10.03
N ASP A 95 0.17 -26.32 10.99
CA ASP A 95 0.72 -25.83 12.25
C ASP A 95 2.23 -25.56 12.17
N TRP A 96 2.94 -26.27 11.29
CA TRP A 96 4.40 -26.16 11.18
C TRP A 96 4.86 -25.64 9.83
N VAL A 97 4.39 -26.23 8.73
CA VAL A 97 4.88 -25.86 7.39
C VAL A 97 4.40 -24.48 6.99
N LEU A 98 3.12 -24.14 7.21
CA LEU A 98 2.56 -22.85 6.82
C LEU A 98 3.23 -21.67 7.56
N PRO A 99 3.33 -21.63 8.91
CA PRO A 99 3.96 -20.51 9.59
C PRO A 99 5.46 -20.39 9.28
N SER A 100 6.16 -21.52 9.17
CA SER A 100 7.58 -21.56 8.79
C SER A 100 7.78 -21.10 7.35
N GLY A 101 6.87 -21.46 6.45
CA GLY A 101 6.87 -21.05 5.04
C GLY A 101 6.63 -19.54 4.90
N ILE A 102 5.66 -18.98 5.64
CA ILE A 102 5.41 -17.54 5.71
C ILE A 102 6.67 -16.80 6.18
N ALA A 103 7.25 -17.22 7.31
CA ALA A 103 8.45 -16.59 7.86
C ALA A 103 9.67 -16.74 6.93
N GLY A 104 9.88 -17.94 6.37
CA GLY A 104 10.96 -18.22 5.44
C GLY A 104 10.83 -17.41 4.14
N ALA A 105 9.62 -17.27 3.61
CA ALA A 105 9.36 -16.50 2.39
C ALA A 105 9.76 -15.03 2.54
N VAL A 106 9.58 -14.41 3.71
CA VAL A 106 10.03 -13.03 3.99
C VAL A 106 11.53 -12.89 3.74
N ILE A 107 12.33 -13.83 4.26
CA ILE A 107 13.79 -13.80 4.18
C ILE A 107 14.26 -14.17 2.76
N VAL A 108 13.70 -15.23 2.18
CA VAL A 108 14.06 -15.70 0.83
C VAL A 108 13.73 -14.65 -0.22
N ALA A 109 12.57 -14.00 -0.13
CA ALA A 109 12.21 -12.90 -1.03
C ALA A 109 13.21 -11.75 -0.93
N ALA A 110 13.62 -11.36 0.28
CA ALA A 110 14.60 -10.28 0.47
C ALA A 110 15.98 -10.64 -0.12
N TRP A 111 16.43 -11.88 0.10
CA TRP A 111 17.66 -12.37 -0.49
C TRP A 111 17.60 -12.40 -2.02
N LEU A 112 16.48 -12.83 -2.61
CA LEU A 112 16.30 -12.88 -4.06
C LEU A 112 16.40 -11.50 -4.71
N VAL A 113 15.78 -10.46 -4.09
CA VAL A 113 15.88 -9.08 -4.59
C VAL A 113 17.36 -8.64 -4.61
N GLU A 114 18.10 -8.85 -3.52
CA GLU A 114 19.50 -8.39 -3.44
C GLU A 114 20.43 -9.18 -4.36
N ALA A 115 20.24 -10.51 -4.46
CA ALA A 115 21.05 -11.37 -5.32
C ALA A 115 20.82 -11.12 -6.82
N LYS A 116 19.64 -10.63 -7.21
CA LYS A 116 19.26 -10.39 -8.62
C LYS A 116 19.56 -8.98 -9.12
N LYS A 117 19.96 -8.04 -8.26
CA LYS A 117 20.14 -6.61 -8.58
C LYS A 117 21.03 -6.30 -9.80
N SER A 118 21.86 -7.25 -10.27
CA SER A 118 22.79 -7.04 -11.39
C SER A 118 22.43 -7.75 -12.71
N VAL A 119 21.32 -8.51 -12.80
CA VAL A 119 21.09 -9.43 -13.95
C VAL A 119 19.69 -9.34 -14.60
N ILE A 120 18.65 -8.81 -13.95
CA ILE A 120 17.26 -8.89 -14.48
C ILE A 120 16.57 -7.52 -14.48
N GLU A 121 15.72 -7.29 -15.49
CA GLU A 121 14.73 -6.20 -15.50
C GLU A 121 13.75 -6.32 -14.32
N ASN A 122 13.56 -5.23 -13.58
CA ASN A 122 12.73 -5.23 -12.38
C ASN A 122 11.26 -5.51 -12.74
N LEU A 123 10.62 -6.45 -12.04
CA LEU A 123 9.23 -6.87 -12.32
C LEU A 123 8.20 -5.76 -12.01
N ALA A 124 8.45 -4.94 -10.99
CA ALA A 124 7.52 -3.89 -10.58
C ALA A 124 7.22 -2.88 -11.72
N PRO A 125 8.23 -2.30 -12.39
CA PRO A 125 8.06 -1.57 -13.66
C PRO A 125 7.15 -2.25 -14.68
N VAL A 126 7.42 -3.51 -15.03
CA VAL A 126 6.67 -4.27 -16.04
C VAL A 126 5.21 -4.41 -15.63
N LEU A 127 4.97 -4.77 -14.37
CA LEU A 127 3.63 -4.93 -13.82
C LEU A 127 2.84 -3.63 -13.91
N THR A 128 3.47 -2.49 -13.56
CA THR A 128 2.80 -1.20 -13.66
C THR A 128 2.46 -0.80 -15.09
N ALA A 129 3.30 -1.12 -16.07
CA ALA A 129 3.00 -0.82 -17.47
C ALA A 129 1.74 -1.55 -17.96
N ILE A 130 1.48 -2.76 -17.43
CA ILE A 130 0.29 -3.55 -17.74
C ILE A 130 -0.94 -3.04 -16.98
N PHE A 131 -0.81 -2.83 -15.67
CA PHE A 131 -1.98 -2.53 -14.83
C PHE A 131 -2.41 -1.06 -14.85
N THR A 132 -1.50 -0.11 -15.07
CA THR A 132 -1.84 1.32 -15.12
C THR A 132 -2.98 1.64 -16.10
N PRO A 133 -2.96 1.20 -17.37
CA PRO A 133 -4.08 1.47 -18.28
C PRO A 133 -5.38 0.79 -17.85
N LEU A 134 -5.32 -0.43 -17.32
CA LEU A 134 -6.52 -1.15 -16.84
C LEU A 134 -7.17 -0.41 -15.67
N PHE A 135 -6.37 0.01 -14.69
CA PHE A 135 -6.84 0.80 -13.56
C PHE A 135 -7.33 2.18 -13.99
N ALA A 136 -6.67 2.84 -14.95
CA ALA A 136 -7.13 4.12 -15.48
C ALA A 136 -8.55 4.01 -16.06
N ILE A 137 -8.80 3.00 -16.90
CA ILE A 137 -10.12 2.73 -17.48
C ILE A 137 -11.14 2.49 -16.36
N MET A 138 -10.83 1.58 -15.44
CA MET A 138 -11.72 1.24 -14.33
C MET A 138 -12.06 2.45 -13.47
N LEU A 139 -11.07 3.27 -13.10
CA LEU A 139 -11.25 4.46 -12.28
C LEU A 139 -12.08 5.52 -12.98
N VAL A 140 -11.84 5.76 -14.27
CA VAL A 140 -12.63 6.73 -15.06
C VAL A 140 -14.08 6.26 -15.17
N VAL A 141 -14.30 4.98 -15.47
CA VAL A 141 -15.66 4.40 -15.53
C VAL A 141 -16.34 4.51 -14.17
N ALA A 142 -15.65 4.18 -13.07
CA ALA A 142 -16.19 4.30 -11.73
C ALA A 142 -16.53 5.76 -11.39
N ALA A 143 -15.62 6.70 -11.63
CA ALA A 143 -15.85 8.12 -11.35
C ALA A 143 -17.07 8.66 -12.12
N VAL A 144 -17.22 8.30 -13.40
CA VAL A 144 -18.39 8.68 -14.21
C VAL A 144 -19.66 7.99 -13.70
N ALA A 145 -19.61 6.71 -13.38
CA ALA A 145 -20.78 5.97 -12.89
C ALA A 145 -21.33 6.55 -11.59
N TRP A 146 -20.44 6.84 -10.62
CA TRP A 146 -20.84 7.50 -9.37
C TRP A 146 -21.36 8.92 -9.62
N ALA A 147 -20.75 9.66 -10.56
CA ALA A 147 -21.20 10.99 -10.99
C ALA A 147 -22.59 11.04 -11.57
N VAL A 148 -22.92 10.08 -12.42
CA VAL A 148 -24.24 10.00 -13.03
C VAL A 148 -25.27 9.46 -12.03
N ALA A 149 -24.90 8.48 -11.21
CA ALA A 149 -25.83 7.86 -10.27
C ALA A 149 -26.23 8.80 -9.11
N GLY A 150 -25.36 9.74 -8.74
CA GLY A 150 -25.66 10.72 -7.68
C GLY A 150 -25.71 10.12 -6.27
N VAL A 151 -25.25 8.88 -6.09
CA VAL A 151 -25.41 8.10 -4.85
C VAL A 151 -24.21 8.27 -3.91
N TRP A 152 -23.74 9.49 -3.73
CA TRP A 152 -22.47 9.80 -3.05
C TRP A 152 -22.45 9.51 -1.54
N GLN A 153 -23.60 9.19 -0.94
CA GLN A 153 -23.73 8.96 0.50
C GLN A 153 -23.82 7.47 0.89
N ASN A 154 -24.01 6.56 -0.08
CA ASN A 154 -24.24 5.13 0.20
C ASN A 154 -22.95 4.29 0.16
N PHE A 155 -21.87 4.80 0.75
CA PHE A 155 -20.64 4.02 0.89
C PHE A 155 -20.67 3.21 2.19
N ASP A 156 -20.96 1.92 2.06
CA ASP A 156 -20.83 0.98 3.16
C ASP A 156 -19.36 0.78 3.55
N ARG A 157 -19.14 0.25 4.77
CA ARG A 157 -17.79 0.12 5.35
C ARG A 157 -16.83 -0.67 4.45
N GLU A 158 -17.30 -1.76 3.87
CA GLU A 158 -16.50 -2.63 2.99
C GLU A 158 -16.08 -1.89 1.72
N LEU A 159 -16.99 -1.09 1.17
CA LEU A 159 -16.72 -0.29 -0.02
C LEU A 159 -15.71 0.83 0.27
N LEU A 160 -15.79 1.48 1.43
CA LEU A 160 -14.79 2.47 1.87
C LEU A 160 -13.38 1.85 1.98
N ILE A 161 -13.28 0.67 2.60
CA ILE A 161 -11.99 -0.06 2.69
C ILE A 161 -11.48 -0.43 1.28
N GLY A 162 -12.38 -0.83 0.38
CA GLY A 162 -12.05 -1.10 -1.01
C GLY A 162 -11.49 0.12 -1.74
N PHE A 163 -12.08 1.31 -1.54
CA PHE A 163 -11.57 2.56 -2.11
C PHE A 163 -10.21 2.94 -1.52
N ASP A 164 -10.01 2.83 -0.21
CA ASP A 164 -8.71 3.12 0.41
C ASP A 164 -7.60 2.23 -0.17
N ALA A 165 -7.87 0.93 -0.30
CA ALA A 165 -6.95 -0.03 -0.92
C ALA A 165 -6.70 0.33 -2.39
N LEU A 166 -7.74 0.70 -3.14
CA LEU A 166 -7.64 1.14 -4.53
C LEU A 166 -6.76 2.38 -4.68
N LEU A 167 -6.93 3.40 -3.83
CA LEU A 167 -6.12 4.62 -3.86
C LEU A 167 -4.64 4.32 -3.55
N LEU A 168 -4.37 3.43 -2.58
CA LEU A 168 -3.01 2.95 -2.31
C LEU A 168 -2.40 2.23 -3.52
N VAL A 169 -3.18 1.43 -4.25
CA VAL A 169 -2.74 0.81 -5.51
C VAL A 169 -2.42 1.87 -6.56
N VAL A 170 -3.24 2.91 -6.70
CA VAL A 170 -2.97 4.01 -7.64
C VAL A 170 -1.64 4.72 -7.30
N VAL A 171 -1.41 5.02 -6.02
CA VAL A 171 -0.13 5.59 -5.57
C VAL A 171 1.02 4.67 -5.92
N ALA A 172 0.90 3.36 -5.65
CA ALA A 172 1.93 2.37 -6.02
C ALA A 172 2.18 2.34 -7.53
N LEU A 173 1.14 2.30 -8.36
CA LEU A 173 1.24 2.30 -9.82
C LEU A 173 1.99 3.54 -10.34
N VAL A 174 1.69 4.71 -9.76
CA VAL A 174 2.39 5.96 -10.10
C VAL A 174 3.87 5.86 -9.73
N VAL A 175 4.17 5.52 -8.47
CA VAL A 175 5.54 5.43 -7.95
C VAL A 175 6.41 4.49 -8.79
N TYR A 176 5.96 3.25 -9.00
CA TYR A 176 6.72 2.25 -9.75
C TYR A 176 6.74 2.53 -11.26
N GLY A 177 5.69 3.16 -11.78
CA GLY A 177 5.65 3.63 -13.16
C GLY A 177 6.68 4.73 -13.44
N ILE A 178 6.94 5.62 -12.48
CA ILE A 178 8.00 6.64 -12.56
C ILE A 178 9.39 6.00 -12.44
N SER A 179 9.53 5.02 -11.53
CA SER A 179 10.79 4.30 -11.31
C SER A 179 11.37 3.66 -12.59
N ALA A 180 10.50 3.23 -13.51
CA ALA A 180 10.85 2.61 -14.78
C ALA A 180 11.18 3.60 -15.90
N ARG A 181 10.92 4.89 -15.66
CA ARG A 181 10.92 5.91 -16.70
C ARG A 181 12.34 6.39 -16.95
N ASP A 182 12.74 6.44 -18.22
CA ASP A 182 13.97 7.14 -18.57
C ASP A 182 13.79 8.64 -18.26
N SER A 183 14.72 9.18 -17.48
CA SER A 183 14.70 10.58 -17.04
C SER A 183 14.95 11.55 -18.19
N ALA A 184 15.56 11.10 -19.30
CA ALA A 184 15.82 11.90 -20.48
C ALA A 184 14.70 11.84 -21.54
N ALA A 185 13.78 10.87 -21.43
CA ALA A 185 12.70 10.70 -22.39
C ALA A 185 11.59 11.76 -22.19
N GLY A 186 11.13 12.36 -23.31
CA GLY A 186 9.98 13.27 -23.35
C GLY A 186 8.68 12.64 -22.85
N HIS A 187 7.57 13.39 -22.86
CA HIS A 187 6.27 12.85 -22.42
C HIS A 187 5.85 11.67 -23.29
N ASN A 188 5.21 10.66 -22.70
CA ASN A 188 4.71 9.49 -23.43
C ASN A 188 3.21 9.27 -23.14
N ALA A 189 2.56 8.41 -23.93
CA ALA A 189 1.14 8.09 -23.75
C ALA A 189 0.83 7.57 -22.33
N MET A 190 1.79 6.87 -21.72
CA MET A 190 1.63 6.34 -20.37
C MET A 190 1.53 7.44 -19.31
N ASP A 191 2.17 8.60 -19.48
CA ASP A 191 2.01 9.72 -18.54
C ASP A 191 0.61 10.30 -18.57
N VAL A 192 0.00 10.37 -19.76
CA VAL A 192 -1.40 10.80 -19.92
C VAL A 192 -2.33 9.80 -19.24
N ILE A 193 -2.11 8.50 -19.44
CA ILE A 193 -2.88 7.44 -18.79
C ILE A 193 -2.75 7.52 -17.26
N ARG A 194 -1.54 7.71 -16.74
CA ARG A 194 -1.31 7.93 -15.29
C ARG A 194 -2.01 9.18 -14.79
N MET A 195 -1.95 10.28 -15.55
CA MET A 195 -2.63 11.52 -15.21
C MET A 195 -4.14 11.33 -15.12
N LEU A 196 -4.75 10.60 -16.06
CA LEU A 196 -6.17 10.25 -16.04
C LEU A 196 -6.52 9.36 -14.85
N ALA A 197 -5.71 8.34 -14.56
CA ALA A 197 -5.91 7.47 -13.40
C ALA A 197 -5.87 8.28 -12.09
N VAL A 198 -4.89 9.17 -11.91
CA VAL A 198 -4.76 10.02 -10.73
C VAL A 198 -5.91 11.01 -10.63
N ALA A 199 -6.32 11.64 -11.74
CA ALA A 199 -7.47 12.55 -11.75
C ALA A 199 -8.76 11.84 -11.34
N ALA A 200 -9.03 10.66 -11.89
CA ALA A 200 -10.19 9.85 -11.51
C ALA A 200 -10.12 9.36 -10.06
N ALA A 201 -8.93 8.98 -9.58
CA ALA A 201 -8.71 8.61 -8.18
C ALA A 201 -9.02 9.78 -7.23
N ILE A 202 -8.59 11.00 -7.54
CA ILE A 202 -8.92 12.21 -6.75
C ILE A 202 -10.43 12.43 -6.69
N ILE A 203 -11.14 12.26 -7.80
CA ILE A 203 -12.60 12.39 -7.82
C ILE A 203 -13.21 11.39 -6.84
N LEU A 204 -12.84 10.11 -6.94
CA LEU A 204 -13.34 9.06 -6.05
C LEU A 204 -12.99 9.31 -4.57
N ASP A 205 -11.76 9.74 -4.28
CA ASP A 205 -11.29 10.09 -2.94
C ASP A 205 -12.11 11.25 -2.33
N VAL A 206 -12.39 12.30 -3.11
CA VAL A 206 -13.25 13.41 -2.65
C VAL A 206 -14.66 12.92 -2.30
N LEU A 207 -15.23 12.00 -3.08
CA LEU A 207 -16.55 11.44 -2.79
C LEU A 207 -16.55 10.60 -1.51
N VAL A 208 -15.52 9.78 -1.34
CA VAL A 208 -15.29 8.99 -0.13
C VAL A 208 -15.17 9.90 1.09
N LEU A 209 -14.38 10.98 1.00
CA LEU A 209 -14.22 11.96 2.06
C LEU A 209 -15.54 12.63 2.41
N VAL A 210 -16.33 13.06 1.43
CA VAL A 210 -17.66 13.67 1.67
C VAL A 210 -18.56 12.70 2.46
N SER A 211 -18.59 11.42 2.08
CA SER A 211 -19.34 10.39 2.81
C SER A 211 -18.79 10.15 4.22
N MET A 212 -17.47 10.17 4.40
CA MET A 212 -16.88 10.03 5.74
C MET A 212 -17.23 11.22 6.65
N PHE A 213 -17.21 12.44 6.12
CA PHE A 213 -17.60 13.64 6.88
C PHE A 213 -19.07 13.60 7.30
N SER A 214 -19.99 13.19 6.42
CA SER A 214 -21.41 13.05 6.80
C SER A 214 -21.60 12.01 7.91
N ARG A 215 -20.93 10.85 7.79
CA ARG A 215 -20.99 9.79 8.81
C ARG A 215 -20.39 10.21 10.15
N ILE A 216 -19.31 10.99 10.16
CA ILE A 216 -18.74 11.51 11.41
C ILE A 216 -19.68 12.52 12.05
N GLY A 217 -20.36 13.36 11.26
CA GLY A 217 -21.38 14.29 11.75
C GLY A 217 -22.58 13.57 12.38
N GLU A 218 -23.04 12.47 11.79
CA GLU A 218 -24.19 11.70 12.26
C GLU A 218 -23.86 10.76 13.44
N TYR A 219 -22.74 10.04 13.36
CA TYR A 219 -22.43 8.93 14.26
C TYR A 219 -21.21 9.18 15.16
N GLY A 220 -20.63 10.38 15.12
CA GLY A 220 -19.47 10.79 15.93
C GLY A 220 -18.13 10.20 15.49
N PHE A 221 -17.08 10.51 16.26
CA PHE A 221 -15.73 10.03 16.03
C PHE A 221 -15.52 8.62 16.59
N THR A 222 -14.93 7.73 15.79
CA THR A 222 -14.43 6.42 16.23
C THR A 222 -13.01 6.23 15.72
N ALA A 223 -12.20 5.38 16.38
CA ALA A 223 -10.81 5.13 15.99
C ALA A 223 -10.69 4.75 14.50
N ASN A 224 -11.57 3.86 14.01
CA ASN A 224 -11.56 3.45 12.61
C ASN A 224 -11.94 4.58 11.64
N ARG A 225 -12.92 5.43 11.98
CA ARG A 225 -13.30 6.56 11.13
C ARG A 225 -12.20 7.61 11.05
N VAL A 226 -11.52 7.89 12.18
CA VAL A 226 -10.37 8.81 12.20
C VAL A 226 -9.20 8.24 11.41
N ALA A 227 -8.90 6.95 11.56
CA ALA A 227 -7.85 6.27 10.81
C ALA A 227 -8.10 6.35 9.30
N ALA A 228 -9.31 6.02 8.85
CA ALA A 228 -9.69 6.05 7.44
C ALA A 228 -9.72 7.48 6.88
N LEU A 229 -10.29 8.44 7.61
CA LEU A 229 -10.35 9.85 7.19
C LEU A 229 -8.95 10.44 7.04
N GLY A 230 -8.06 10.22 8.01
CA GLY A 230 -6.70 10.75 7.91
C GLY A 230 -5.90 10.10 6.78
N LEU A 231 -6.10 8.80 6.51
CA LEU A 231 -5.49 8.15 5.35
C LEU A 231 -5.97 8.79 4.04
N ASN A 232 -7.28 8.97 3.86
CA ASN A 232 -7.85 9.61 2.66
C ASN A 232 -7.34 11.04 2.49
N LEU A 233 -7.29 11.86 3.56
CA LEU A 233 -6.75 13.21 3.47
C LEU A 233 -5.27 13.23 3.03
N ILE A 234 -4.47 12.30 3.56
CA ILE A 234 -3.05 12.17 3.20
C ILE A 234 -2.90 11.73 1.73
N LEU A 235 -3.74 10.79 1.28
CA LEU A 235 -3.78 10.33 -0.11
C LEU A 235 -4.24 11.44 -1.05
N LEU A 236 -5.28 12.18 -0.72
CA LEU A 236 -5.79 13.29 -1.51
C LEU A 236 -4.70 14.34 -1.74
N VAL A 237 -3.98 14.74 -0.70
CA VAL A 237 -2.87 15.69 -0.82
C VAL A 237 -1.75 15.11 -1.68
N ASN A 238 -1.39 13.84 -1.50
CA ASN A 238 -0.38 13.17 -2.33
C ASN A 238 -0.79 13.18 -3.81
N LEU A 239 -2.02 12.77 -4.10
CA LEU A 239 -2.56 12.61 -5.45
C LEU A 239 -2.76 13.97 -6.12
N ALA A 240 -3.24 14.99 -5.42
CA ALA A 240 -3.44 16.33 -5.98
C ALA A 240 -2.11 16.95 -6.45
N VAL A 241 -1.06 16.87 -5.63
CA VAL A 241 0.26 17.38 -6.01
C VAL A 241 0.90 16.50 -7.09
N THR A 242 0.66 15.19 -7.06
CA THR A 242 1.05 14.26 -8.12
C THR A 242 0.41 14.62 -9.46
N LEU A 243 -0.89 14.92 -9.46
CA LEU A 243 -1.62 15.37 -10.64
C LEU A 243 -1.02 16.66 -11.18
N TRP A 244 -0.70 17.62 -10.32
CA TRP A 244 -0.04 18.86 -10.72
C TRP A 244 1.32 18.60 -11.40
N PHE A 245 2.15 17.73 -10.83
CA PHE A 245 3.43 17.37 -11.44
C PHE A 245 3.28 16.59 -12.75
N LEU A 246 2.31 15.68 -12.84
CA LEU A 246 2.00 14.94 -14.07
C LEU A 246 1.49 15.88 -15.17
N ALA A 247 0.60 16.82 -14.84
CA ALA A 247 0.12 17.81 -15.80
C ALA A 247 1.26 18.68 -16.33
N ARG A 248 2.19 19.10 -15.47
CA ARG A 248 3.38 19.84 -15.89
C ARG A 248 4.35 19.01 -16.73
N LEU A 249 4.49 17.72 -16.43
CA LEU A 249 5.31 16.78 -17.22
C LEU A 249 4.72 16.59 -18.62
N VAL A 250 3.41 16.34 -18.71
CA VAL A 250 2.69 16.19 -19.99
C VAL A 250 2.73 17.48 -20.80
N ALA A 251 2.64 18.65 -20.15
CA ALA A 251 2.80 19.95 -20.79
C ALA A 251 4.25 20.30 -21.16
N GLY A 252 5.24 19.45 -20.85
CA GLY A 252 6.66 19.70 -21.13
C GLY A 252 7.31 20.80 -20.26
N THR A 253 6.66 21.22 -19.18
CA THR A 253 7.10 22.35 -18.32
C THR A 253 7.83 21.92 -17.04
N SER A 254 7.97 20.62 -16.80
CA SER A 254 8.68 20.07 -15.64
C SER A 254 9.26 18.69 -15.94
N PRO A 255 10.49 18.38 -15.50
CA PRO A 255 11.07 17.06 -15.66
C PRO A 255 10.47 16.04 -14.67
N ALA A 256 10.52 14.75 -15.05
CA ALA A 256 9.99 13.64 -14.26
C ALA A 256 10.65 13.50 -12.88
N ILE A 257 11.91 13.91 -12.74
CA ILE A 257 12.64 13.89 -11.46
C ILE A 257 11.95 14.70 -10.34
N ARG A 258 11.17 15.74 -10.67
CA ARG A 258 10.42 16.50 -9.66
C ARG A 258 9.27 15.68 -9.07
N LEU A 259 8.60 14.91 -9.92
CA LEU A 259 7.54 14.00 -9.50
C LEU A 259 8.10 12.86 -8.64
N GLU A 260 9.26 12.31 -9.01
CA GLU A 260 9.97 11.30 -8.20
C GLU A 260 10.33 11.83 -6.81
N ARG A 261 10.93 13.04 -6.75
CA ARG A 261 11.30 13.69 -5.48
C ARG A 261 10.09 14.01 -4.61
N TRP A 262 8.95 14.34 -5.22
CA TRP A 262 7.69 14.53 -4.49
C TRP A 262 7.23 13.22 -3.86
N GLN A 263 7.13 12.15 -4.66
CA GLN A 263 6.63 10.85 -4.22
C GLN A 263 7.51 10.25 -3.11
N THR A 264 8.82 10.20 -3.31
CA THR A 264 9.76 9.74 -2.27
C THR A 264 9.83 10.72 -1.09
N GLY A 265 9.64 12.00 -1.37
CA GLY A 265 9.46 13.12 -0.44
C GLY A 265 8.36 12.89 0.60
N TYR A 266 7.28 12.27 0.18
CA TYR A 266 6.04 12.15 0.94
C TYR A 266 5.98 10.88 1.81
N LEU A 267 6.90 9.92 1.63
CA LEU A 267 6.97 8.70 2.45
C LEU A 267 7.00 8.93 3.96
N PRO A 268 7.74 9.92 4.50
CA PRO A 268 7.71 10.19 5.93
C PRO A 268 6.32 10.60 6.45
N VAL A 269 5.47 11.19 5.61
CA VAL A 269 4.08 11.54 5.99
C VAL A 269 3.26 10.27 6.19
N PHE A 270 3.36 9.30 5.28
CA PHE A 270 2.73 7.99 5.44
C PHE A 270 3.25 7.28 6.70
N ALA A 271 4.56 7.26 6.92
CA ALA A 271 5.16 6.65 8.10
C ALA A 271 4.68 7.29 9.40
N ALA A 272 4.63 8.63 9.46
CA ALA A 272 4.14 9.38 10.61
C ALA A 272 2.66 9.10 10.89
N TRP A 273 1.83 8.98 9.84
CA TRP A 273 0.42 8.64 10.02
C TRP A 273 0.23 7.23 10.57
N VAL A 274 0.92 6.24 10.02
CA VAL A 274 0.87 4.86 10.52
C VAL A 274 1.36 4.81 11.97
N LEU A 275 2.38 5.59 12.34
CA LEU A 275 2.84 5.73 13.72
C LEU A 275 1.73 6.29 14.64
N VAL A 276 1.00 7.32 14.20
CA VAL A 276 -0.15 7.89 14.93
C VAL A 276 -1.25 6.84 15.09
N VAL A 277 -1.57 6.09 14.03
CA VAL A 277 -2.59 5.02 14.10
C VAL A 277 -2.21 3.94 15.10
N VAL A 278 -0.93 3.55 15.15
CA VAL A 278 -0.46 2.46 16.02
C VAL A 278 -0.27 2.90 17.47
N LEU A 279 0.24 4.11 17.72
CA LEU A 279 0.65 4.53 19.07
C LEU A 279 -0.27 5.57 19.72
N ALA A 280 -0.95 6.41 18.94
CA ALA A 280 -1.75 7.52 19.47
C ALA A 280 -3.26 7.22 19.46
N LEU A 281 -3.79 6.59 18.41
CA LEU A 281 -5.23 6.28 18.36
C LEU A 281 -5.70 5.34 19.48
N PRO A 282 -4.97 4.27 19.87
CA PRO A 282 -5.40 3.42 20.98
C PRO A 282 -5.63 4.18 22.29
N PRO A 283 -4.69 4.97 22.84
CA PRO A 283 -4.94 5.72 24.07
C PRO A 283 -5.98 6.84 23.90
N ILE A 284 -6.05 7.51 22.73
CA ILE A 284 -7.04 8.57 22.47
C ILE A 284 -8.48 8.02 22.56
N PHE A 285 -8.70 6.79 22.08
CA PHE A 285 -10.01 6.13 22.09
C PHE A 285 -10.18 5.15 23.25
N GLY A 286 -9.32 5.21 24.28
CA GLY A 286 -9.45 4.38 25.48
C GLY A 286 -9.31 2.88 25.23
N PHE A 287 -8.54 2.48 24.20
CA PHE A 287 -8.30 1.08 23.80
C PHE A 287 -9.54 0.30 23.35
N ALA A 288 -10.59 1.02 22.91
CA ALA A 288 -11.84 0.47 22.39
C ALA A 288 -11.82 0.17 20.88
#